data_AF-A0A949FLB6-F1
#
_entry.id   AF-A0A949FLB6-F1
#
_cell.length_a   1.000
_cell.length_b   1.000
_cell.length_c   1.000
_cell.angle_alpha   90.00
_cell.angle_beta   90.00
_cell.angle_gamma   90.00
#
_symmetry.space_group_name_H-M   'P 1'
#
loop_
_entity.id
_entity.type
_entity.pdbx_description
1 polymer ?
#
loop_
_entity_poly.entity_id
_entity_poly.type
_entity_poly.pdbx_seq_one_letter_code
_entity_poly.pdbx_strand_id
1 'polypeptide(L)' 'VMSTNVVPEYQRWGLGLVALERMLPDCLAMGIEQAEFSWVLESNQLSRGSLERAGTKRTKTYRLYDRSLDDIA' A
#
# COMPACT_ATOMS: atom_id res chain seq x y z
N VAL A 1 -0.81 1.23 11.70
CA VAL A 1 -1.06 0.54 10.41
C VAL A 1 -2.39 1.05 9.87
N MET A 2 -2.46 1.41 8.59
CA MET A 2 -3.68 1.89 7.93
C MET A 2 -3.84 1.20 6.57
N SER A 3 -5.07 1.11 6.08
CA SER A 3 -5.35 0.65 4.72
C SER A 3 -5.91 1.81 3.90
N THR A 4 -5.43 1.95 2.66
CA THR A 4 -5.89 2.99 1.73
C THR A 4 -6.72 2.34 0.64
N ASN A 5 -8.02 2.63 0.63
CA ASN A 5 -8.95 2.07 -0.35
C ASN A 5 -9.78 3.18 -0.98
N VAL A 6 -10.06 3.02 -2.26
CA VAL A 6 -10.95 3.90 -3.01
C VAL A 6 -11.99 3.02 -3.69
N VAL A 7 -13.26 3.33 -3.45
CA VAL A 7 -14.38 2.61 -4.06
C VAL A 7 -14.29 2.69 -5.59
N PRO A 8 -14.74 1.66 -6.33
CA PRO A 8 -14.50 1.54 -7.77
C PRO A 8 -14.85 2.79 -8.59
N GLU A 9 -15.93 3.49 -8.22
CA GLU A 9 -16.48 4.66 -8.89
C GLU A 9 -15.50 5.84 -8.92
N TYR A 10 -14.62 5.95 -7.93
CA TYR A 10 -13.67 7.06 -7.79
C TYR A 10 -12.21 6.65 -7.98
N GLN A 11 -11.96 5.42 -8.43
CA GLN A 11 -10.59 4.99 -8.70
C GLN A 11 -9.96 5.83 -9.81
N ARG A 12 -8.63 5.99 -9.77
CA ARG A 12 -7.81 6.77 -10.71
C ARG A 12 -7.98 8.29 -10.66
N TRP A 13 -8.79 8.82 -9.75
CA TRP A 13 -8.96 10.27 -9.56
C TRP A 13 -7.84 10.90 -8.73
N GLY A 14 -6.87 10.12 -8.25
CA GLY A 14 -5.77 10.62 -7.42
C GLY A 14 -6.13 10.81 -5.94
N LEU A 15 -7.31 10.35 -5.48
CA LEU A 15 -7.76 10.52 -4.10
C LEU A 15 -6.80 9.97 -3.04
N GLY A 16 -6.09 8.88 -3.34
CA GLY A 16 -5.07 8.34 -2.44
C GLY A 16 -3.91 9.30 -2.20
N LEU A 17 -3.52 10.09 -3.21
CA LEU A 17 -2.45 11.08 -3.07
C LEU A 17 -2.90 12.27 -2.21
N VAL A 18 -4.13 12.75 -2.42
CA VAL A 18 -4.70 13.85 -1.62
C VAL A 18 -4.88 13.44 -0.16
N ALA A 19 -5.32 12.19 0.08
CA ALA A 19 -5.42 11.66 1.44
C ALA A 19 -4.04 11.59 2.11
N LEU A 20 -3.00 11.11 1.41
CA LEU A 20 -1.64 11.08 1.93
C LEU A 20 -1.09 12.48 2.22
N GLU A 21 -1.33 13.45 1.34
CA GLU A 21 -0.90 14.84 1.52
C GLU A 21 -1.49 15.45 2.80
N ARG A 22 -2.79 15.26 3.04
CA ARG A 22 -3.43 15.72 4.28
C ARG A 22 -2.83 15.09 5.53
N MET A 23 -2.40 13.83 5.47
CA MET A 23 -1.84 13.13 6.63
C MET A 23 -0.39 13.51 6.92
N LEU A 24 0.34 13.98 5.91
CA LEU A 24 1.78 14.23 6.01
C LEU A 24 2.16 15.20 7.14
N PRO A 25 1.49 16.35 7.37
CA PRO A 25 1.83 17.25 8.47
C PRO A 25 1.76 16.59 9.84
N ASP A 26 0.73 15.76 10.07
CA ASP A 26 0.53 15.06 11.35
C ASP A 26 1.62 14.00 11.55
N CYS A 27 1.98 13.26 10.49
CA CYS A 27 3.09 12.31 10.52
C CYS A 27 4.44 12.99 10.85
N LEU A 28 4.71 14.14 10.22
CA LEU A 28 5.93 14.92 10.46
C LEU A 28 5.97 15.49 11.88
N ALA A 29 4.84 15.97 12.40
CA ALA A 29 4.73 16.45 13.79
C ALA A 29 4.96 15.33 14.81
N MET A 30 4.65 14.08 14.45
CA MET A 30 4.96 12.89 15.25
C MET A 30 6.42 12.44 15.14
N GLY A 31 7.25 13.10 14.32
CA GLY A 31 8.64 12.71 14.10
C GLY A 31 8.81 11.48 13.21
N ILE A 32 7.82 11.14 12.38
CA ILE A 32 7.91 10.02 11.44
C ILE A 32 8.79 10.43 10.26
N GLU A 33 9.90 9.72 10.06
CA GLU A 33 10.85 9.98 8.97
C GLU A 33 10.65 9.07 7.76
N GLN A 34 10.04 7.90 7.97
CA GLN A 34 9.89 6.86 6.94
C GLN A 34 8.49 6.26 6.98
N ALA A 35 7.95 5.98 5.81
CA ALA A 35 6.71 5.25 5.63
C ALA A 35 6.94 4.08 4.68
N GLU A 36 6.31 2.95 4.98
CA GLU A 36 6.36 1.75 4.14
C GLU A 36 4.95 1.42 3.63
N PHE A 37 4.87 0.91 2.41
CA PHE A 37 3.64 0.41 1.81
C PHE A 37 3.68 -1.13 1.79
N SER A 38 2.76 -1.74 2.53
CA SER A 38 2.57 -3.20 2.57
C SER A 38 1.11 -3.53 2.86
N TRP A 39 0.55 -4.65 2.42
CA TRP A 39 1.09 -5.61 1.44
C TRP A 39 0.52 -5.29 0.06
N VAL A 40 1.37 -4.92 -0.89
CA VAL A 40 0.93 -4.57 -2.25
C VAL A 40 1.10 -5.79 -3.15
N LEU A 41 -0.01 -6.41 -3.54
CA LEU A 41 -0.01 -7.58 -4.42
C LEU A 41 0.54 -7.21 -5.81
N GLU A 42 1.28 -8.13 -6.42
CA GLU A 42 1.81 -7.95 -7.78
C GLU A 42 0.71 -7.79 -8.82
N SER A 43 -0.45 -8.40 -8.59
CA SER A 43 -1.66 -8.29 -9.42
C SER A 43 -2.44 -6.99 -9.22
N ASN A 44 -2.17 -6.24 -8.13
CA ASN A 44 -2.81 -4.95 -7.89
C ASN A 44 -2.10 -3.85 -8.67
N GLN A 45 -2.36 -3.82 -9.98
CA GLN A 45 -1.71 -2.88 -10.91
C GLN A 45 -1.98 -1.41 -10.57
N LEU A 46 -3.17 -1.07 -10.05
CA LEU A 46 -3.51 0.31 -9.68
C LEU A 46 -2.65 0.82 -8.53
N SER A 47 -2.58 0.06 -7.43
CA SER A 47 -1.77 0.42 -6.27
C SER A 47 -0.28 0.39 -6.61
N ARG A 48 0.17 -0.73 -7.21
CA ARG A 48 1.58 -0.93 -7.56
C ARG A 48 2.09 0.13 -8.54
N GLY A 49 1.35 0.39 -9.61
CA GLY A 49 1.74 1.38 -10.62
C GLY A 49 1.73 2.82 -10.08
N SER A 50 0.95 3.11 -9.04
CA SER A 50 1.01 4.42 -8.35
C SER A 50 2.29 4.56 -7.54
N LEU A 51 2.69 3.52 -6.80
CA LEU A 51 3.92 3.50 -6.00
C LEU A 51 5.19 3.52 -6.86
N GLU A 52 5.20 2.80 -7.98
CA GLU A 52 6.33 2.81 -8.94
C GLU A 52 6.51 4.21 -9.55
N ARG A 53 5.41 4.88 -9.95
CA ARG A 53 5.45 6.27 -10.44
C ARG A 53 5.86 7.29 -9.38
N ALA A 54 5.53 7.04 -8.12
CA ALA A 54 5.94 7.88 -6.99
C ALA A 54 7.44 7.73 -6.64
N GLY A 55 8.19 6.86 -7.32
CA GLY A 55 9.61 6.66 -7.07
C GLY A 55 9.91 5.86 -5.80
N THR A 56 8.93 5.14 -5.26
CA THR A 56 9.15 4.30 -4.07
C THR A 56 10.16 3.20 -4.35
N LYS A 57 10.99 2.87 -3.35
CA LYS A 57 11.96 1.79 -3.45
C LYS A 57 11.34 0.48 -3.01
N ARG A 58 11.28 -0.51 -3.92
CA ARG A 58 10.94 -1.89 -3.56
C ARG A 58 12.10 -2.52 -2.78
N THR A 59 11.92 -2.69 -1.48
CA THR A 59 12.94 -3.27 -0.58
C THR A 59 12.79 -4.78 -0.41
N LYS A 60 11.57 -5.32 -0.53
CA LYS A 60 11.27 -6.74 -0.29
C LYS A 60 10.18 -7.25 -1.23
N THR A 61 10.32 -8.51 -1.64
CA THR A 61 9.28 -9.29 -2.34
C THR A 61 9.10 -10.60 -1.59
N TYR A 62 7.86 -10.90 -1.22
CA TYR A 62 7.51 -12.09 -0.45
C TYR A 62 6.64 -13.02 -1.28
N ARG A 63 6.82 -14.33 -1.10
CA ARG A 63 5.97 -15.35 -1.70
C ARG A 63 5.03 -15.87 -0.63
N LEU A 64 3.72 -15.77 -0.88
CA LEU A 64 2.71 -16.34 0.01
C LEU A 64 2.54 -17.80 -0.35
N TYR A 65 2.55 -18.65 0.68
CA TYR A 65 2.19 -20.05 0.59
C TYR A 65 1.01 -20.25 1.52
N ASP A 66 0.07 -21.07 1.08
CA ASP A 66 -1.08 -21.46 1.87
C ASP A 66 -1.24 -22.98 1.76
N ARG A 67 -1.74 -23.59 2.84
CA ARG A 67 -2.04 -25.01 2.94
C ARG A 67 -3.16 -25.15 3.96
N SER A 68 -4.16 -25.98 3.68
CA SER A 68 -5.17 -26.27 4.69
C SER A 68 -4.54 -27.04 5.84
N LEU A 69 -4.97 -26.75 7.07
CA LEU A 69 -4.61 -27.59 8.22
C LEU A 69 -5.24 -28.99 8.10
N ASP A 70 -6.27 -29.16 7.27
CA ASP A 70 -6.85 -30.48 6.98
C ASP A 70 -5.89 -31.38 6.19
N ASP A 71 -4.95 -30.79 5.44
CA ASP A 71 -4.00 -31.54 4.59
C ASP A 71 -2.89 -32.25 5.41
N ILE A 72 -2.80 -32.00 6.72
CA ILE A 72 -1.80 -32.55 7.64
C ILE A 72 -2.39 -33.51 8.69
N ALA A 73 -3.71 -33.73 8.67
CA ALA A 73 -4.43 -34.69 9.51
C ALA A 73 -4.66 -36.01 8.78
#